data_AF-A0A923DEM3-F1
#
_entry.id   AF-A0A923DEM3-F1
#
_cell.length_a   1.000
_cell.length_b   1.000
_cell.length_c   1.000
_cell.angle_alpha   90.00
_cell.angle_beta   90.00
_cell.angle_gamma   90.00
#
_symmetry.space_group_name_H-M   'P 1'
#
loop_
_entity.id
_entity.type
_entity.pdbx_description
1 polymer ?
#
loop_
_entity_poly.entity_id
_entity_poly.type
_entity_poly.pdbx_seq_one_letter_code
_entity_poly.pdbx_strand_id
1 'polypeptide(L)'
;MKTHLILITAFVLLTGFLSAQDNKASVSLAAAIYEEEVSGNLDKAVELYLNILKKYPDDRPVAAKTLYRLGLVNEKMGKQKASEYFTRLVNTYPDQTELVALAKARLAALGGS
;
A
#
# COMPACT_ATOMS: atom_id res chain seq x y z
N MET A 1 0.64 -49.90 -13.17
CA MET A 1 1.70 -48.86 -13.26
C MET A 1 1.48 -48.05 -14.53
N LYS A 2 1.58 -46.73 -14.45
CA LYS A 2 1.53 -45.72 -15.55
C LYS A 2 0.18 -45.03 -15.78
N THR A 3 -0.19 -44.07 -14.94
CA THR A 3 -0.96 -42.84 -15.30
C THR A 3 -0.94 -41.82 -14.14
N HIS A 4 0.24 -41.44 -13.63
CA HIS A 4 0.36 -40.36 -12.62
C HIS A 4 1.17 -39.15 -13.11
N LEU A 5 1.32 -38.98 -14.42
CA LEU A 5 2.24 -38.00 -14.99
C LEU A 5 1.54 -36.83 -15.73
N ILE A 6 0.40 -36.34 -15.22
CA ILE A 6 -0.28 -35.13 -15.77
C ILE A 6 -0.62 -34.10 -14.66
N LEU A 7 -0.08 -34.22 -13.46
CA LEU A 7 -0.42 -33.31 -12.34
C LEU A 7 0.69 -32.34 -11.90
N ILE A 8 1.85 -32.35 -12.56
CA ILE A 8 3.01 -31.52 -12.15
C ILE A 8 3.24 -30.32 -13.07
N THR A 9 2.56 -30.25 -14.23
CA THR A 9 2.80 -29.22 -15.25
C THR A 9 1.98 -27.93 -15.09
N ALA A 10 1.29 -27.72 -13.97
CA ALA A 10 0.49 -26.51 -13.72
C ALA A 10 1.07 -25.56 -12.66
N PHE A 11 2.18 -25.90 -12.00
CA PHE A 11 2.69 -25.13 -10.86
C PHE A 11 3.85 -24.16 -11.18
N VAL A 12 4.38 -24.17 -12.41
CA VAL A 12 5.64 -23.45 -12.74
C VAL A 12 5.40 -22.11 -13.48
N LEU A 13 4.16 -21.72 -13.78
CA LEU A 13 3.89 -20.47 -14.53
C LEU A 13 3.64 -19.22 -13.66
N LEU A 14 3.72 -19.30 -12.33
CA LEU A 14 3.38 -18.17 -11.45
C LEU A 14 4.57 -17.32 -10.99
N THR A 15 5.82 -17.66 -11.35
CA THR A 15 6.99 -16.92 -10.85
C THR A 15 7.36 -15.72 -11.73
N GLY A 16 6.93 -15.67 -12.99
CA GLY A 16 7.29 -14.60 -13.94
C GLY A 16 6.47 -13.31 -13.83
N PHE A 17 5.34 -13.32 -13.10
CA PHE A 17 4.44 -12.17 -12.99
C PHE A 17 4.83 -11.18 -11.88
N LEU A 18 5.54 -11.63 -10.84
CA LEU A 18 5.84 -10.82 -9.66
C LEU A 18 6.78 -9.64 -10.00
N SER A 19 7.89 -9.90 -10.68
CA SER A 19 8.93 -8.88 -10.87
C SER A 19 8.51 -7.68 -11.74
N ALA A 20 7.57 -7.86 -12.67
CA ALA A 20 7.10 -6.77 -13.52
C ALA A 20 6.05 -5.87 -12.83
N GLN A 21 5.27 -6.42 -11.92
CA GLN A 21 4.26 -5.69 -11.16
C GLN A 21 4.89 -4.85 -10.04
N ASP A 22 5.85 -5.44 -9.32
CA ASP A 22 6.60 -4.77 -8.23
C ASP A 22 7.27 -3.47 -8.71
N ASN A 23 7.84 -3.49 -9.92
CA ASN A 23 8.49 -2.32 -10.51
C ASN A 23 7.49 -1.18 -10.81
N LYS A 24 6.31 -1.50 -11.32
CA LYS A 24 5.29 -0.47 -11.67
C LYS A 24 4.64 0.13 -10.42
N ALA A 25 4.37 -0.70 -9.41
CA ALA A 25 3.81 -0.26 -8.14
C ALA A 25 4.79 0.68 -7.42
N SER A 26 6.07 0.31 -7.35
CA SER A 26 7.13 1.12 -6.75
C SER A 26 7.35 2.46 -7.47
N VAL A 27 7.36 2.48 -8.80
CA VAL A 27 7.45 3.73 -9.59
C VAL A 27 6.24 4.62 -9.36
N SER A 28 5.03 4.04 -9.30
CA SER A 28 3.81 4.81 -9.02
C SER A 28 3.88 5.45 -7.62
N LEU A 29 4.39 4.69 -6.64
CA LEU A 29 4.61 5.18 -5.28
C LEU A 29 5.64 6.32 -5.23
N ALA A 30 6.74 6.22 -5.98
CA ALA A 30 7.73 7.28 -6.09
C ALA A 30 7.14 8.57 -6.68
N ALA A 31 6.28 8.46 -7.70
CA ALA A 31 5.58 9.63 -8.26
C ALA A 31 4.64 10.29 -7.24
N ALA A 32 3.91 9.50 -6.44
CA ALA A 32 3.06 10.05 -5.39
C ALA A 32 3.86 10.75 -4.28
N ILE A 33 5.02 10.20 -3.89
CA ILE A 33 5.96 10.86 -2.97
C ILE A 33 6.44 12.19 -3.52
N TYR A 34 6.80 12.22 -4.80
CA TYR A 34 7.32 13.42 -5.42
C TYR A 34 6.29 14.55 -5.34
N GLU A 35 5.03 14.27 -5.65
CA GLU A 35 3.95 15.26 -5.50
C GLU A 35 3.77 15.70 -4.03
N GLU A 36 3.86 14.77 -3.06
CA GLU A 36 3.72 15.05 -1.64
C GLU A 36 4.87 15.90 -1.07
N GLU A 37 6.12 15.48 -1.29
CA GLU A 37 7.30 15.98 -0.59
C GLU A 37 8.04 17.05 -1.39
N VAL A 38 8.08 16.94 -2.73
CA VAL A 38 8.85 17.85 -3.59
C VAL A 38 7.96 18.96 -4.15
N SER A 39 6.85 18.59 -4.79
CA SER A 39 5.94 19.59 -5.37
C SER A 39 5.01 20.21 -4.33
N GLY A 40 4.80 19.55 -3.18
CA GLY A 40 3.86 19.98 -2.14
C GLY A 40 2.40 19.93 -2.57
N ASN A 41 2.10 19.26 -3.69
CA ASN A 41 0.77 19.12 -4.26
C ASN A 41 0.03 17.97 -3.59
N LEU A 42 -0.48 18.23 -2.39
CA LEU A 42 -1.11 17.22 -1.54
C LEU A 42 -2.37 16.61 -2.18
N ASP A 43 -3.14 17.40 -2.94
CA ASP A 43 -4.32 16.87 -3.65
C ASP A 43 -3.92 15.88 -4.74
N LYS A 44 -2.87 16.17 -5.52
CA LYS A 44 -2.37 15.24 -6.53
C LYS A 44 -1.76 13.99 -5.89
N ALA A 45 -1.03 14.14 -4.79
CA ALA A 45 -0.50 13.01 -4.05
C ALA A 45 -1.63 12.06 -3.57
N VAL A 46 -2.72 12.62 -3.03
CA VAL A 46 -3.91 11.83 -2.63
C VAL A 46 -4.49 11.06 -3.81
N GLU A 47 -4.66 11.69 -4.97
CA GLU A 47 -5.18 11.04 -6.18
C GLU A 47 -4.29 9.85 -6.59
N LEU A 48 -2.96 10.06 -6.61
CA LEU A 48 -1.99 9.03 -6.98
C LEU A 48 -1.99 7.87 -5.97
N TYR A 49 -2.02 8.16 -4.68
CA TYR A 49 -2.10 7.15 -3.63
C TYR A 49 -3.37 6.30 -3.75
N LEU A 50 -4.53 6.92 -3.97
CA LEU A 50 -5.78 6.18 -4.17
C LEU A 50 -5.73 5.28 -5.42
N ASN A 51 -5.11 5.77 -6.49
CA ASN A 51 -4.90 4.98 -7.71
C ASN A 51 -3.97 3.78 -7.49
N ILE A 52 -2.91 3.93 -6.68
CA ILE A 52 -2.02 2.82 -6.30
C ILE A 52 -2.82 1.74 -5.57
N LEU A 53 -3.64 2.11 -4.58
CA LEU A 53 -4.44 1.15 -3.81
C LEU A 53 -5.50 0.43 -4.65
N LYS A 54 -5.94 1.04 -5.76
CA LYS A 54 -6.85 0.42 -6.72
C LYS A 54 -6.12 -0.55 -7.67
N LYS A 55 -4.92 -0.18 -8.13
CA LYS A 55 -4.17 -0.92 -9.16
C LYS A 55 -3.30 -2.03 -8.60
N TYR A 56 -2.78 -1.85 -7.39
CA TYR A 56 -1.79 -2.73 -6.77
C TYR A 56 -2.20 -3.12 -5.33
N PRO A 57 -3.44 -3.61 -5.08
CA PRO A 57 -3.85 -3.98 -3.73
C PRO A 57 -3.07 -5.19 -3.18
N ASP A 58 -2.55 -6.04 -4.07
CA ASP A 58 -1.84 -7.30 -3.75
C ASP A 58 -0.33 -7.10 -3.54
N ASP A 59 0.23 -5.97 -3.99
CA ASP A 59 1.59 -5.56 -3.63
C ASP A 59 1.55 -5.02 -2.19
N ARG A 60 1.64 -5.94 -1.22
CA ARG A 60 1.45 -5.63 0.19
C ARG A 60 2.41 -4.56 0.72
N PRO A 61 3.72 -4.60 0.44
CA PRO A 61 4.63 -3.54 0.86
C PRO A 61 4.25 -2.16 0.30
N VAL A 62 3.93 -2.07 -1.00
CA VAL A 62 3.54 -0.80 -1.62
C VAL A 62 2.18 -0.33 -1.11
N ALA A 63 1.19 -1.22 -0.98
CA ALA A 63 -0.13 -0.87 -0.52
C ALA A 63 -0.14 -0.40 0.94
N ALA A 64 0.61 -1.07 1.83
CA ALA A 64 0.75 -0.64 3.21
C ALA A 64 1.46 0.71 3.32
N LYS A 65 2.58 0.92 2.61
CA LYS A 65 3.30 2.19 2.61
C LYS A 65 2.44 3.34 2.05
N THR A 66 1.66 3.03 1.01
CA THR A 66 0.69 3.95 0.43
C THR A 66 -0.39 4.35 1.43
N LEU A 67 -1.01 3.40 2.13
CA LEU A 67 -2.02 3.72 3.15
C LEU A 67 -1.47 4.57 4.28
N TYR A 68 -0.25 4.27 4.76
CA TYR A 68 0.39 5.04 5.82
C TYR A 68 0.58 6.50 5.39
N ARG A 69 1.15 6.73 4.20
CA ARG A 69 1.37 8.09 3.71
C ARG A 69 0.11 8.82 3.32
N LEU A 70 -0.89 8.12 2.78
CA LEU A 70 -2.21 8.70 2.56
C LEU A 70 -2.86 9.17 3.87
N GLY A 71 -2.68 8.42 4.96
CA GLY A 71 -3.05 8.84 6.31
C GLY A 71 -2.34 10.13 6.73
N LEU A 72 -1.00 10.18 6.61
CA LEU A 72 -0.19 11.37 6.94
C LEU A 72 -0.56 12.60 6.12
N VAL A 73 -0.78 12.46 4.81
CA VAL A 73 -1.21 13.57 3.95
C VAL A 73 -2.58 14.08 4.39
N ASN A 74 -3.53 13.20 4.69
CA ASN A 74 -4.84 13.63 5.17
C ASN A 74 -4.77 14.31 6.55
N GLU A 75 -3.89 13.84 7.43
CA GLU A 75 -3.60 14.50 8.73
C GLU A 75 -3.04 15.91 8.49
N LYS A 76 -2.04 16.07 7.62
CA LYS A 76 -1.46 17.36 7.23
C LYS A 76 -2.49 18.32 6.64
N MET A 77 -3.48 17.79 5.93
CA MET A 77 -4.59 18.56 5.35
C MET A 77 -5.74 18.82 6.34
N GLY A 78 -5.67 18.34 7.59
CA GLY A 78 -6.74 18.46 8.58
C GLY A 78 -8.00 17.66 8.23
N LYS A 79 -7.88 16.64 7.36
CA LYS A 79 -9.00 15.79 6.93
C LYS A 79 -9.23 14.66 7.94
N GLN A 80 -10.48 14.46 8.33
CA GLN A 80 -10.88 13.39 9.26
C GLN A 80 -10.60 11.96 8.75
N LYS A 81 -10.35 11.79 7.45
CA LYS A 81 -10.07 10.49 6.82
C LYS A 81 -8.73 9.87 7.22
N ALA A 82 -7.84 10.60 7.89
CA ALA A 82 -6.52 10.08 8.28
C ALA A 82 -6.63 8.77 9.10
N SER A 83 -7.54 8.73 10.08
CA SER A 83 -7.76 7.56 10.93
C SER A 83 -8.30 6.35 10.14
N GLU A 84 -9.13 6.58 9.11
CA GLU A 84 -9.64 5.52 8.25
C GLU A 84 -8.51 4.79 7.51
N TYR A 85 -7.53 5.54 6.98
CA TYR A 85 -6.41 4.94 6.24
C TYR A 85 -5.45 4.18 7.14
N PHE A 86 -5.13 4.72 8.32
CA PHE A 86 -4.32 3.99 9.30
C PHE A 86 -5.04 2.73 9.79
N THR A 87 -6.34 2.79 10.05
CA THR A 87 -7.15 1.63 10.45
C THR A 87 -7.16 0.57 9.36
N ARG A 88 -7.34 0.98 8.09
CA ARG A 88 -7.29 0.05 6.96
C ARG A 88 -5.93 -0.63 6.84
N LEU A 89 -4.83 0.08 7.09
CA LEU A 89 -3.49 -0.50 7.09
C LEU A 89 -3.37 -1.61 8.14
N VAL A 90 -3.74 -1.31 9.38
CA VAL A 90 -3.67 -2.26 10.51
C VAL A 90 -4.50 -3.52 10.23
N ASN A 91 -5.69 -3.36 9.65
CA ASN A 91 -6.61 -4.47 9.40
C ASN A 91 -6.25 -5.30 8.17
N THR A 92 -5.77 -4.66 7.11
CA THR A 92 -5.58 -5.32 5.80
C THR A 92 -4.16 -5.90 5.62
N TYR A 93 -3.16 -5.25 6.23
CA TYR A 93 -1.74 -5.60 6.08
C TYR A 93 -1.04 -5.80 7.45
N PRO A 94 -1.58 -6.66 8.34
CA PRO A 94 -1.04 -6.85 9.69
C PRO A 94 0.38 -7.43 9.73
N ASP A 95 0.81 -8.05 8.64
CA ASP A 95 2.16 -8.59 8.40
C ASP A 95 3.21 -7.50 8.15
N GLN A 96 2.80 -6.29 7.78
CA GLN A 96 3.69 -5.14 7.58
C GLN A 96 3.98 -4.45 8.93
N THR A 97 4.58 -5.22 9.85
CA THR A 97 4.62 -4.96 11.31
C THR A 97 5.12 -3.56 11.69
N GLU A 98 6.18 -3.06 11.04
CA GLU A 98 6.73 -1.72 11.29
C GLU A 98 5.71 -0.62 10.96
N LEU A 99 5.10 -0.69 9.77
CA LEU A 99 4.08 0.27 9.35
C LEU A 99 2.81 0.16 10.19
N VAL A 100 2.44 -1.04 10.63
CA VAL A 100 1.31 -1.28 11.55
C VAL A 100 1.57 -0.60 12.89
N ALA A 101 2.79 -0.70 13.43
CA ALA A 101 3.16 -0.04 14.69
C ALA A 101 3.07 1.50 14.55
N LEU A 102 3.59 2.05 13.45
CA LEU A 102 3.50 3.48 13.16
C LEU A 102 2.05 3.95 13.00
N ALA A 103 1.22 3.20 12.27
CA ALA A 103 -0.20 3.51 12.08
C ALA A 103 -0.97 3.48 13.42
N LYS A 104 -0.71 2.51 14.30
CA LYS A 104 -1.31 2.45 15.64
C LYS A 104 -0.91 3.64 16.50
N ALA A 105 0.36 4.04 16.47
CA ALA A 105 0.83 5.22 17.19
C ALA A 105 0.11 6.50 16.72
N ARG A 106 -0.08 6.64 15.39
CA ARG A 106 -0.84 7.76 14.81
C ARG A 106 -2.31 7.74 15.21
N LEU A 107 -2.97 6.58 15.17
CA LEU A 107 -4.36 6.43 15.61
C LEU A 107 -4.55 6.84 17.07
N ALA A 108 -3.65 6.43 17.96
CA ALA A 108 -3.69 6.82 19.37
C ALA A 108 -3.59 8.35 19.55
N ALA A 109 -2.72 9.00 18.77
CA ALA A 109 -2.60 10.46 18.79
C ALA A 109 -3.86 11.18 18.27
N LEU A 110 -4.52 10.63 17.24
CA LEU A 110 -5.74 11.21 16.66
C LEU A 110 -6.99 11.04 17.55
N GLY A 111 -7.07 9.96 18.34
CA GLY A 111 -8.20 9.68 19.23
C GLY A 111 -8.09 10.29 20.63
N GLY A 112 -6.95 10.87 20.97
CA GLY A 112 -6.69 11.51 22.28
C GLY A 112 -6.94 13.02 22.32
N SER A 113 -7.63 13.58 21.33
CA SER A 113 -7.98 15.02 21.23
C SER A 113 -9.42 15.29 21.62
#